data_AF-A0A2Z3R3R2-F1
#
_entry.id   AF-A0A2Z3R3R2-F1
#
_cell.length_a   1.000
_cell.length_b   1.000
_cell.length_c   1.000
_cell.angle_alpha   90.00
_cell.angle_beta   90.00
_cell.angle_gamma   90.00
#
_symmetry.space_group_name_H-M   'P 1'
#
loop_
_entity.id
_entity.type
_entity.pdbx_description
1 polymer ?
#
loop_
_entity_poly.entity_id
_entity_poly.type
_entity_poly.pdbx_seq_one_letter_code
_entity_poly.pdbx_strand_id
1 'polypeptide(L)' 'MRIERTDPVTGKTLTHTDGHPYLVEGEGPDALRIYFESEETRRKYQDMGTERPERDLHRTLDNPAPLPGDEPNGIPQQRG' A
#
# COMPACT_ATOMS: atom_id res chain seq x y z
N MET A 1 -13.91 2.10 6.92
CA MET A 1 -13.05 1.05 7.48
C MET A 1 -13.01 -0.11 6.50
N ARG A 2 -11.82 -0.55 6.11
CA ARG A 2 -11.62 -1.71 5.21
C ARG A 2 -11.24 -2.94 6.03
N ILE A 3 -11.61 -4.12 5.55
CA ILE A 3 -11.34 -5.40 6.22
C ILE A 3 -10.51 -6.27 5.29
N GLU A 4 -9.30 -6.61 5.73
CA GLU A 4 -8.41 -7.56 5.09
C GLU A 4 -8.44 -8.87 5.86
N ARG A 5 -8.80 -9.95 5.15
CA ARG A 5 -8.85 -11.31 5.70
C ARG A 5 -7.67 -12.16 5.24
N THR A 6 -6.77 -11.57 4.46
CA THR A 6 -5.57 -12.24 3.98
C THR A 6 -4.45 -11.93 4.95
N ASP A 7 -3.90 -12.98 5.55
CA ASP A 7 -2.76 -12.86 6.42
C ASP A 7 -1.55 -12.40 5.57
N PRO A 8 -1.01 -11.20 5.81
CA PRO A 8 0.07 -10.64 4.98
C PRO A 8 1.42 -11.35 5.19
N VAL A 9 1.56 -12.14 6.28
CA VAL A 9 2.79 -12.87 6.60
C VAL A 9 2.84 -14.20 5.87
N THR A 10 1.70 -14.87 5.75
CA THR A 10 1.61 -16.20 5.11
C THR A 10 1.01 -16.17 3.71
N GLY A 11 0.34 -15.08 3.33
CA GLY A 11 -0.40 -14.95 2.07
C GLY A 11 -1.71 -15.75 2.04
N LYS A 12 -2.13 -16.34 3.16
CA LYS A 12 -3.35 -17.16 3.21
C LYS A 12 -4.57 -16.30 3.47
N THR A 13 -5.61 -16.51 2.68
CA THR A 13 -6.92 -15.88 2.91
C THR A 13 -7.71 -16.70 3.92
N LEU A 14 -8.10 -16.06 5.02
CA LEU A 14 -8.98 -16.63 6.03
C LEU A 14 -10.41 -16.67 5.52
N THR A 15 -11.01 -17.86 5.54
CA THR A 15 -12.44 -18.04 5.23
C THR A 15 -13.34 -17.57 6.36
N HIS A 16 -12.88 -17.69 7.62
CA HIS A 16 -13.61 -17.29 8.83
C HIS A 16 -12.72 -16.39 9.69
N THR A 17 -13.32 -15.34 10.27
CA THR A 17 -12.63 -14.36 11.12
C THR A 17 -12.96 -14.51 12.61
N ASP A 18 -13.90 -15.39 12.94
CA ASP A 18 -14.35 -15.59 14.32
C ASP A 18 -13.25 -16.27 15.14
N GLY A 19 -12.87 -15.66 16.26
CA GLY A 19 -11.78 -16.13 17.12
C GLY A 19 -10.36 -15.86 16.61
N HIS A 20 -10.20 -15.30 15.40
CA HIS A 20 -8.87 -14.98 14.87
C HIS A 20 -8.34 -13.64 15.40
N PRO A 21 -7.02 -13.55 15.69
CA PRO A 21 -6.39 -12.30 16.08
C PRO A 21 -6.48 -11.27 14.94
N TYR A 22 -6.65 -10.00 15.29
CA TYR A 22 -6.70 -8.90 14.33
C TYR A 22 -5.88 -7.70 14.80
N LEU A 23 -5.48 -6.87 13.84
CA LEU A 23 -4.83 -5.58 14.03
C LEU A 23 -5.68 -4.50 13.35
N VAL A 24 -5.74 -3.31 13.92
CA VAL A 24 -6.34 -2.14 13.26
C VAL A 24 -5.21 -1.14 13.03
N GLU A 25 -4.99 -0.78 11.76
CA GLU A 25 -4.04 0.24 11.34
C GLU A 25 -4.77 1.50 10.87
N GLY A 26 -4.28 2.67 11.30
CA GLY A 26 -4.92 3.95 11.02
C GLY A 26 -6.15 4.23 11.89
N GLU A 27 -6.80 5.36 11.62
CA GLU A 27 -7.94 5.85 12.39
C GLU A 27 -9.06 6.36 11.46
N GLY A 28 -10.31 6.29 11.92
CA GLY A 28 -11.45 6.87 11.20
C GLY A 28 -11.93 6.05 9.99
N PRO A 29 -12.51 6.71 8.96
CA PRO A 29 -13.14 6.02 7.83
C PRO A 29 -12.14 5.25 6.96
N ASP A 30 -10.86 5.60 7.01
CA ASP A 30 -9.78 4.93 6.28
C ASP A 30 -9.04 3.87 7.10
N ALA A 31 -9.49 3.60 8.34
CA ALA A 31 -8.91 2.55 9.16
C ALA A 31 -8.97 1.18 8.46
N LEU A 32 -7.88 0.43 8.57
CA LEU A 32 -7.68 -0.89 7.98
C LEU A 32 -7.65 -1.94 9.09
N ARG A 33 -8.56 -2.91 9.04
CA ARG A 33 -8.58 -4.04 9.96
C ARG A 33 -8.05 -5.30 9.27
N ILE A 34 -6.94 -5.84 9.76
CA ILE A 34 -6.25 -7.00 9.20
C ILE A 34 -6.44 -8.20 10.14
N TYR A 35 -6.94 -9.33 9.63
CA TYR A 35 -7.07 -10.59 10.36
C TYR A 35 -5.87 -11.51 10.10
N PHE A 36 -5.43 -12.21 11.13
CA PHE A 36 -4.25 -13.08 11.11
C PHE A 36 -4.62 -14.53 11.40
N GLU A 37 -3.89 -15.47 10.78
CA GLU A 37 -4.09 -16.90 11.02
C GLU A 37 -3.82 -17.24 12.49
N SER A 38 -2.83 -16.59 13.12
CA SER A 38 -2.41 -16.86 14.49
C SER A 38 -1.76 -15.65 15.15
N GLU A 39 -1.62 -15.67 16.49
CA GLU A 39 -0.94 -14.58 17.20
C GLU A 39 0.54 -14.46 16.81
N GLU A 40 1.17 -15.57 16.41
CA GLU A 40 2.54 -15.59 15.90
C GLU A 40 2.67 -14.74 14.63
N THR A 41 1.76 -14.90 13.66
CA THR A 41 1.79 -14.12 12.41
C THR A 41 1.43 -12.66 12.66
N ARG A 42 0.49 -12.37 13.56
CA ARG A 42 0.22 -10.99 14.01
C ARG A 42 1.46 -10.32 14.59
N ARG A 43 2.16 -11.00 15.51
CA ARG A 43 3.40 -10.47 16.12
C ARG A 43 4.48 -10.27 15.08
N LYS A 44 4.66 -11.23 14.17
CA LYS A 44 5.63 -11.11 13.08
C LYS A 44 5.31 -9.93 12.17
N TYR A 45 4.04 -9.69 11.84
CA TYR A 45 3.63 -8.50 11.08
C TYR A 45 3.94 -7.20 11.83
N GLN A 46 3.65 -7.15 13.13
CA GLN A 46 3.95 -5.99 13.97
C GLN A 46 5.45 -5.76 14.17
N ASP A 47 6.25 -6.82 14.23
CA ASP A 47 7.70 -6.80 14.38
C ASP A 47 8.42 -6.45 13.07
N MET A 48 7.89 -6.89 11.92
CA MET A 48 8.23 -6.36 10.60
C MET A 48 7.94 -4.86 10.47
N GLY A 49 7.18 -4.31 11.43
CA GLY A 49 7.34 -2.97 11.97
C GLY A 49 7.81 -1.97 10.95
N THR A 50 6.83 -1.39 10.24
CA THR A 50 6.91 -0.15 9.46
C THR A 50 8.33 0.43 9.44
N GLU A 51 9.17 -0.05 8.50
CA GLU A 51 10.23 0.79 7.97
C GLU A 51 9.50 2.02 7.45
N ARG A 52 9.35 3.04 8.29
CA ARG A 52 8.69 4.30 7.96
C ARG A 52 9.51 4.88 6.82
N PRO A 53 9.08 4.72 5.55
CA PRO A 53 9.89 5.19 4.47
C PRO A 53 9.90 6.73 4.50
N GLU A 54 9.01 7.40 5.24
CA GLU A 54 9.07 8.85 5.46
C GLU A 54 10.38 9.35 6.12
N ARG A 55 11.16 8.50 6.79
CA ARG A 55 12.45 8.93 7.36
C ARG A 55 13.64 8.70 6.41
N ASP A 56 13.45 7.91 5.35
CA ASP A 56 14.45 7.59 4.33
C ASP A 56 14.02 8.00 2.90
N LEU A 57 12.84 8.61 2.71
CA LEU A 57 12.45 9.32 1.49
C LEU A 57 13.17 10.68 1.44
N HIS A 58 14.51 10.64 1.40
CA HIS A 58 15.32 11.80 1.04
C HIS A 58 15.27 12.12 -0.46
N ARG A 59 14.34 11.47 -1.19
CA ARG A 59 14.12 11.69 -2.61
C ARG A 59 12.63 11.74 -2.87
N THR A 60 12.11 12.96 -2.91
CA THR A 60 10.90 13.30 -3.65
C THR A 60 10.98 12.57 -4.99
N LEU A 61 10.07 11.63 -5.23
CA LEU A 61 9.86 11.10 -6.57
C LEU A 61 9.19 12.22 -7.36
N ASP A 62 9.98 13.24 -7.74
CA ASP A 62 9.68 14.05 -8.90
C ASP A 62 9.55 13.04 -10.03
N ASN A 63 8.32 12.73 -10.40
CA ASN A 63 8.02 12.00 -11.62
C ASN A 63 7.96 13.08 -12.71
N PRO A 64 9.05 13.36 -13.46
CA PRO A 64 9.01 14.29 -14.58
C PRO A 64 8.32 13.61 -15.76
N ALA A 65 7.13 13.06 -15.56
CA ALA A 65 6.26 12.73 -16.67
C ALA A 65 5.61 14.05 -17.09
N PRO A 66 5.91 14.60 -18.27
CA PRO A 66 5.18 15.74 -18.78
C PRO A 66 3.69 15.35 -18.86
N LEU A 67 2.81 16.23 -18.39
CA LEU A 67 1.38 16.08 -18.58
C LEU A 67 1.12 15.96 -20.09
N PRO A 68 0.26 15.02 -20.55
CA PRO A 68 -0.05 14.92 -21.97
C PRO A 68 -0.79 16.19 -22.39
N GLY A 69 -0.08 17.11 -23.05
CA GLY A 69 -0.63 18.39 -23.50
C GLY A 69 0.34 19.58 -23.47
N ASP A 70 1.50 19.46 -22.81
CA ASP A 70 2.47 20.57 -22.67
C ASP A 70 3.72 20.36 -23.56
N GLU A 71 3.52 20.22 -24.87
CA GLU A 71 4.60 20.30 -25.86
C GLU A 71 4.61 21.69 -26.52
N PRO A 72 5.48 22.63 -26.11
CA PRO A 72 5.72 23.84 -26.88
C PRO A 72 6.79 23.55 -27.95
N ASN A 73 6.33 23.24 -29.17
CA ASN A 73 7.05 23.26 -30.45
C ASN A 73 8.09 22.15 -30.76
N GLY A 74 7.73 21.28 -31.72
CA GLY A 74 8.19 21.48 -33.11
C GLY A 74 8.79 20.27 -33.84
N ILE A 75 8.02 19.64 -34.75
CA ILE A 75 8.42 19.31 -36.15
C ILE A 75 7.12 19.27 -37.00
N PRO A 76 7.00 19.99 -38.14
CA PRO A 76 5.80 19.96 -38.97
C PRO A 76 5.68 18.63 -39.72
N GLN A 77 4.53 17.97 -39.62
CA GLN A 77 4.09 17.00 -40.61
C GLN A 77 3.69 17.75 -41.89
N GLN A 78 4.48 17.64 -42.96
CA GLN A 78 4.01 17.95 -44.31
C GLN A 78 4.43 16.83 -45.26
N ARG A 79 3.40 16.17 -45.80
CA ARG A 79 3.48 15.26 -46.94
C ARG A 79 3.65 16.10 -48.21
N GLY A 80 4.51 15.66 -49.13
CA GLY A 80 4.68 16.26 -50.46
C GLY A 80 6.04 15.97 -51.03
#